data_AF-A0AAJ0G7E8-F1
#
_entry.id   AF-A0AAJ0G7E8-F1
#
_cell.length_a   1.000
_cell.length_b   1.000
_cell.length_c   1.000
_cell.angle_alpha   90.00
_cell.angle_beta   90.00
_cell.angle_gamma   90.00
#
_symmetry.space_group_name_H-M   'P 1'
#
loop_
_entity.id
_entity.type
_entity.pdbx_description
1 polymer ?
#
loop_
_entity_poly.entity_id
_entity_poly.type
_entity_poly.pdbx_seq_one_letter_code
_entity_poly.pdbx_strand_id
1 'polypeptide(L)'
;MASLARLQILICVVVGFVLPTYAGIIFAPVLNTCGSGGGTVLQDVVSMAKAAGAYMDNAPGNQKGDAKGHWDFYRVATLFDVIFGAQDGNSQGRWNEVRSNIQTIANLENTQPNAYVLCDDSKFWTAFPSNGQPTQFKNPVDNTLYDYPSAVTCGDSTSTGGSLIAYRINIGGTEFISICGVQNSHPAQLSELQPKNVEGALLPDMLSWSVVFFHEIMHVLFADQRGDVVGGGPPGECYSWTDILSIRGDYGEKNPRSTTLFALALSFEEWFWHSGSAVKSL
;
A
#
# COMPACT_ATOMS: atom_id res chain seq x y z
N MET A 1 -66.44 20.77 -9.04
CA MET A 1 -66.29 20.10 -10.35
C MET A 1 -65.05 20.71 -11.02
N ALA A 2 -63.85 20.20 -10.75
CA ALA A 2 -63.20 19.03 -11.36
C ALA A 2 -62.61 19.32 -12.76
N SER A 3 -61.26 19.40 -12.83
CA SER A 3 -60.36 18.99 -13.94
C SER A 3 -58.96 19.57 -13.67
N LEU A 4 -58.06 18.89 -12.92
CA LEU A 4 -57.09 17.89 -13.38
C LEU A 4 -56.24 18.30 -14.60
N ALA A 5 -54.97 18.56 -14.30
CA ALA A 5 -53.79 18.12 -15.05
C ALA A 5 -53.56 18.65 -16.47
N ARG A 6 -52.74 19.70 -16.58
CA ARG A 6 -51.58 19.69 -17.49
C ARG A 6 -50.35 20.32 -16.82
N LEU A 7 -49.69 19.43 -16.10
CA LEU A 7 -48.27 19.42 -15.76
C LEU A 7 -47.44 19.80 -17.00
N GLN A 8 -47.17 21.09 -17.19
CA GLN A 8 -46.12 21.53 -18.09
C GLN A 8 -44.80 21.43 -17.34
N ILE A 9 -44.25 20.25 -17.52
CA ILE A 9 -42.88 19.80 -17.29
C ILE A 9 -41.94 21.00 -17.19
N LEU A 10 -41.62 21.29 -15.94
CA LEU A 10 -40.36 21.82 -15.48
C LEU A 10 -39.26 21.03 -16.20
N ILE A 11 -38.81 21.52 -17.36
CA ILE A 11 -37.47 21.19 -17.87
C ILE A 11 -36.52 21.95 -16.94
N CYS A 12 -36.46 21.50 -15.68
CA CYS A 12 -35.20 21.46 -14.98
C CYS A 12 -34.33 20.61 -15.89
N VAL A 13 -33.56 21.28 -16.74
CA VAL A 13 -32.27 20.80 -17.15
C VAL A 13 -31.48 20.69 -15.84
N VAL A 14 -31.77 19.62 -15.08
CA VAL A 14 -30.76 18.93 -14.31
C VAL A 14 -29.83 18.45 -15.40
N VAL A 15 -28.92 19.33 -15.82
CA VAL A 15 -27.59 18.89 -16.17
C VAL A 15 -27.14 18.21 -14.89
N GLY A 16 -27.50 16.93 -14.77
CA GLY A 16 -26.73 16.01 -13.99
C GLY A 16 -25.37 16.11 -14.62
N PHE A 17 -24.53 16.98 -14.07
CA PHE A 17 -23.13 16.68 -13.98
C PHE A 17 -23.10 15.35 -13.24
N VAL A 18 -23.26 14.27 -14.01
CA VAL A 18 -22.62 13.01 -13.72
C VAL A 18 -21.16 13.42 -13.74
N LEU A 19 -20.68 13.87 -12.58
CA LEU A 19 -19.25 14.00 -12.33
C LEU A 19 -18.68 12.67 -12.83
N PRO A 20 -17.66 12.67 -13.69
CA PRO A 20 -16.97 11.42 -13.98
C PRO A 20 -16.55 10.86 -12.62
N THR A 21 -17.22 9.80 -12.18
CA THR A 21 -16.71 8.89 -11.15
C THR A 21 -15.44 8.34 -11.76
N TYR A 22 -14.33 9.00 -11.48
CA TYR A 22 -13.03 8.52 -11.88
C TYR A 22 -12.83 7.17 -11.17
N ALA A 23 -12.79 6.10 -11.97
CA ALA A 23 -12.22 4.84 -11.54
C ALA A 23 -10.74 4.93 -11.92
N GLY A 24 -9.87 5.15 -10.94
CA GLY A 24 -8.45 5.32 -11.21
C GLY A 24 -7.61 5.66 -9.98
N ILE A 25 -6.35 5.25 -10.01
CA ILE A 25 -5.35 5.73 -9.06
C ILE A 25 -4.81 7.04 -9.62
N ILE A 26 -5.10 8.15 -8.94
CA ILE A 26 -4.66 9.47 -9.34
C ILE A 26 -3.59 9.94 -8.36
N PHE A 27 -2.35 10.04 -8.84
CA PHE A 27 -1.32 10.82 -8.15
C PHE A 27 -1.69 12.28 -8.30
N ALA A 28 -2.20 12.89 -7.24
CA ALA A 28 -2.71 14.24 -7.31
C ALA A 28 -1.54 15.17 -7.69
N PRO A 29 -1.61 15.88 -8.83
CA PRO A 29 -0.54 16.79 -9.25
C PRO A 29 -0.49 18.07 -8.40
N VAL A 30 -1.16 18.06 -7.24
CA VAL A 30 -1.33 19.22 -6.37
C VAL A 30 0.07 19.67 -5.94
N LEU A 31 0.55 20.71 -6.61
CA LEU A 31 1.81 21.44 -6.39
C LEU A 31 3.12 20.76 -6.78
N ASN A 32 3.12 19.72 -7.63
CA ASN A 32 4.35 18.95 -7.92
C ASN A 32 5.02 18.35 -6.65
N THR A 33 4.29 18.10 -5.56
CA THR A 33 4.90 17.58 -4.32
C THR A 33 5.37 16.13 -4.47
N CYS A 34 4.65 15.32 -5.27
CA CYS A 34 5.15 14.01 -5.72
C CYS A 34 6.14 14.10 -6.91
N GLY A 35 6.41 15.31 -7.42
CA GLY A 35 7.20 15.54 -8.64
C GLY A 35 6.69 14.78 -9.87
N SER A 36 7.58 14.52 -10.83
CA SER A 36 7.33 13.63 -11.98
C SER A 36 7.38 12.14 -11.63
N GLY A 37 7.60 11.77 -10.36
CA GLY A 37 7.83 10.40 -9.91
C GLY A 37 6.56 9.58 -9.63
N GLY A 38 5.38 10.20 -9.55
CA GLY A 38 4.14 9.46 -9.22
C GLY A 38 3.82 8.32 -10.20
N GLY A 39 4.05 8.55 -11.50
CA GLY A 39 3.84 7.51 -12.52
C GLY A 39 4.83 6.34 -12.40
N THR A 40 6.06 6.59 -11.97
CA THR A 40 7.08 5.54 -11.79
C THR A 40 6.86 4.76 -10.49
N VAL A 41 6.33 5.38 -9.44
CA VAL A 41 5.96 4.70 -8.18
C VAL A 41 4.90 3.62 -8.41
N LEU A 42 3.82 3.92 -9.15
CA LEU A 42 2.80 2.90 -9.46
C LEU A 42 3.37 1.78 -10.35
N GLN A 43 4.20 2.13 -11.33
CA GLN A 43 4.85 1.15 -12.20
C GLN A 43 5.78 0.21 -11.42
N ASP A 44 6.52 0.73 -10.43
CA ASP A 44 7.35 -0.07 -9.53
C ASP A 44 6.48 -1.04 -8.72
N VAL A 45 5.38 -0.58 -8.11
CA VAL A 45 4.46 -1.43 -7.35
C VAL A 45 3.92 -2.58 -8.21
N VAL A 46 3.45 -2.26 -9.42
CA VAL A 46 2.96 -3.25 -10.38
C VAL A 46 4.08 -4.22 -10.79
N SER A 47 5.29 -3.73 -11.02
CA SER A 47 6.44 -4.55 -11.42
C SER A 47 6.92 -5.47 -10.29
N MET A 48 7.00 -4.97 -9.06
CA MET A 48 7.27 -5.76 -7.86
C MET A 48 6.27 -6.90 -7.72
N ALA A 49 4.97 -6.60 -7.86
CA ALA A 49 3.91 -7.59 -7.77
C ALA A 49 3.96 -8.61 -8.93
N LYS A 50 4.20 -8.16 -10.17
CA LYS A 50 4.36 -9.05 -11.33
C LYS A 50 5.54 -10.00 -11.13
N ALA A 51 6.69 -9.50 -10.67
CA ALA A 51 7.87 -10.32 -10.39
C ALA A 51 7.59 -11.34 -9.27
N ALA A 52 7.06 -10.91 -8.13
CA ALA A 52 6.72 -11.79 -7.02
C ALA A 52 5.69 -12.86 -7.41
N GLY A 53 4.65 -12.48 -8.16
CA GLY A 53 3.63 -13.38 -8.67
C GLY A 53 4.22 -14.43 -9.61
N ALA A 54 5.08 -14.04 -10.55
CA ALA A 54 5.78 -14.97 -11.43
C ALA A 54 6.66 -15.95 -10.64
N TYR A 55 7.35 -15.50 -9.59
CA TYR A 55 8.13 -16.37 -8.72
C TYR A 55 7.27 -17.38 -7.97
N MET A 56 6.13 -16.96 -7.41
CA MET A 56 5.19 -17.87 -6.75
C MET A 56 4.57 -18.87 -7.74
N ASP A 57 4.18 -18.42 -8.93
CA ASP A 57 3.57 -19.29 -9.96
C ASP A 57 4.52 -20.37 -10.45
N ASN A 58 5.81 -20.02 -10.62
CA ASN A 58 6.81 -20.93 -11.14
C ASN A 58 7.43 -21.83 -10.06
N ALA A 59 7.38 -21.45 -8.77
CA ALA A 59 8.02 -22.19 -7.68
C ALA A 59 7.69 -23.71 -7.68
N PRO A 60 6.42 -24.17 -7.80
CA PRO A 60 6.11 -25.60 -7.83
C PRO A 60 6.77 -26.36 -8.99
N GLY A 61 6.88 -25.73 -10.17
CA GLY A 61 7.56 -26.34 -11.33
C GLY A 61 9.07 -26.32 -11.19
N ASN A 62 9.60 -25.23 -10.64
CA ASN A 62 11.02 -25.00 -10.38
C ASN A 62 11.60 -25.98 -9.35
N GLN A 63 10.78 -26.60 -8.50
CA GLN A 63 11.19 -27.68 -7.59
C GLN A 63 11.83 -28.88 -8.32
N LYS A 64 11.53 -29.07 -9.61
CA LYS A 64 12.07 -30.15 -10.45
C LYS A 64 12.92 -29.62 -11.62
N GLY A 65 13.33 -28.34 -11.54
CA GLY A 65 13.98 -27.62 -12.62
C GLY A 65 15.49 -27.86 -12.73
N ASP A 66 16.15 -26.99 -13.49
CA ASP A 66 17.60 -26.89 -13.51
C ASP A 66 18.15 -26.26 -12.21
N ALA A 67 19.47 -26.06 -12.11
CA ALA A 67 20.09 -25.49 -10.92
C ALA A 67 19.50 -24.11 -10.54
N LYS A 68 19.19 -23.26 -11.54
CA LYS A 68 18.53 -21.97 -11.32
C LYS A 68 17.11 -22.15 -10.80
N GLY A 69 16.33 -23.04 -11.41
CA GLY A 69 14.99 -23.38 -10.96
C GLY A 69 14.96 -23.85 -9.50
N HIS A 70 15.82 -24.78 -9.11
CA HIS A 70 15.91 -25.22 -7.71
C HIS A 70 16.23 -24.07 -6.75
N TRP A 71 17.11 -23.16 -7.15
CA TRP A 71 17.44 -21.98 -6.35
C TRP A 71 16.25 -21.02 -6.23
N ASP A 72 15.56 -20.73 -7.32
CA ASP A 72 14.36 -19.88 -7.32
C ASP A 72 13.26 -20.49 -6.43
N PHE A 73 13.04 -21.81 -6.51
CA PHE A 73 12.12 -22.51 -5.59
C PHE A 73 12.55 -22.35 -4.14
N TYR A 74 13.82 -22.62 -3.82
CA TYR A 74 14.33 -22.54 -2.45
C TYR A 74 14.21 -21.13 -1.87
N ARG A 75 14.51 -20.09 -2.66
CA ARG A 75 14.36 -18.68 -2.26
C ARG A 75 12.91 -18.36 -1.91
N VAL A 76 11.97 -18.70 -2.79
CA VAL A 76 10.55 -18.41 -2.60
C VAL A 76 10.00 -19.18 -1.40
N ALA A 77 10.25 -20.50 -1.33
CA ALA A 77 9.71 -21.35 -0.27
C ALA A 77 10.25 -20.95 1.11
N THR A 78 11.56 -20.67 1.21
CA THR A 78 12.17 -20.26 2.49
C THR A 78 11.66 -18.89 2.92
N LEU A 79 11.59 -17.91 2.02
CA LEU A 79 11.07 -16.59 2.35
C LEU A 79 9.59 -16.65 2.76
N PHE A 80 8.80 -17.48 2.08
CA PHE A 80 7.39 -17.68 2.41
C PHE A 80 7.24 -18.28 3.80
N ASP A 81 8.05 -19.29 4.15
CA ASP A 81 8.05 -19.88 5.49
C ASP A 81 8.41 -18.86 6.57
N VAL A 82 9.44 -18.06 6.31
CA VAL A 82 9.92 -17.05 7.25
C VAL A 82 8.87 -16.00 7.57
N ILE A 83 8.15 -15.50 6.55
CA ILE A 83 7.19 -14.40 6.68
C ILE A 83 5.78 -14.90 7.03
N PHE A 84 5.35 -16.04 6.50
CA PHE A 84 3.96 -16.51 6.59
C PHE A 84 3.78 -17.87 7.28
N GLY A 85 4.86 -18.58 7.64
CA GLY A 85 4.79 -19.87 8.31
C GLY A 85 4.29 -20.99 7.39
N ALA A 86 5.20 -21.62 6.64
CA ALA A 86 4.87 -22.73 5.73
C ALA A 86 4.65 -24.04 6.50
N GLN A 87 5.26 -24.16 7.69
CA GLN A 87 5.12 -25.32 8.58
C GLN A 87 3.87 -25.27 9.47
N ASP A 88 3.19 -24.12 9.57
CA ASP A 88 2.02 -23.95 10.41
C ASP A 88 0.73 -24.44 9.71
N GLY A 89 -0.34 -24.66 10.48
CA GLY A 89 -1.64 -25.07 9.94
C GLY A 89 -2.16 -24.09 8.88
N ASN A 90 -2.83 -24.60 7.84
CA ASN A 90 -3.37 -23.82 6.70
C ASN A 90 -2.33 -23.10 5.82
N SER A 91 -1.07 -23.56 5.76
CA SER A 91 -0.04 -22.94 4.91
C SER A 91 -0.42 -22.82 3.43
N GLN A 92 -1.12 -23.81 2.87
CA GLN A 92 -1.62 -23.74 1.48
C GLN A 92 -2.69 -22.64 1.30
N GLY A 93 -3.55 -22.43 2.30
CA GLY A 93 -4.54 -21.35 2.28
C GLY A 93 -3.85 -19.99 2.26
N ARG A 94 -2.89 -19.78 3.16
CA ARG A 94 -2.06 -18.56 3.19
C ARG A 94 -1.29 -18.33 1.89
N TRP A 95 -0.71 -19.39 1.32
CA TRP A 95 -0.02 -19.30 0.03
C TRP A 95 -0.95 -18.79 -1.07
N ASN A 96 -2.15 -19.35 -1.15
CA ASN A 96 -3.15 -18.96 -2.14
C ASN A 96 -3.62 -17.50 -1.93
N GLU A 97 -3.79 -17.09 -0.67
CA GLU A 97 -4.20 -15.72 -0.31
C GLU A 97 -3.13 -14.69 -0.67
N VAL A 98 -1.88 -14.90 -0.23
CA VAL A 98 -0.73 -14.05 -0.57
C VAL A 98 -0.57 -13.96 -2.09
N ARG A 99 -0.64 -15.10 -2.79
CA ARG A 99 -0.58 -15.15 -4.26
C ARG A 99 -1.71 -14.36 -4.91
N SER A 100 -2.94 -14.51 -4.43
CA SER A 100 -4.12 -13.78 -4.93
C SER A 100 -3.97 -12.27 -4.74
N ASN A 101 -3.49 -11.84 -3.57
CA ASN A 101 -3.27 -10.43 -3.26
C ASN A 101 -2.20 -9.83 -4.19
N ILE A 102 -1.06 -10.54 -4.34
CA ILE A 102 0.01 -10.14 -5.27
C ILE A 102 -0.50 -10.08 -6.71
N GLN A 103 -1.28 -11.06 -7.17
CA GLN A 103 -1.83 -11.07 -8.53
C GLN A 103 -2.85 -9.95 -8.75
N THR A 104 -3.62 -9.58 -7.73
CA THR A 104 -4.53 -8.44 -7.81
C THR A 104 -3.75 -7.14 -7.97
N ILE A 105 -2.68 -6.96 -7.18
CA ILE A 105 -1.79 -5.78 -7.30
C ILE A 105 -1.09 -5.75 -8.65
N ALA A 106 -0.61 -6.89 -9.15
CA ALA A 106 0.03 -7.02 -10.45
C ALA A 106 -0.91 -6.61 -11.62
N ASN A 107 -2.22 -6.66 -11.39
CA ASN A 107 -3.26 -6.28 -12.34
C ASN A 107 -3.89 -4.91 -12.05
N LEU A 108 -3.30 -4.08 -11.19
CA LEU A 108 -3.79 -2.74 -10.87
C LEU A 108 -4.01 -1.87 -12.11
N GLU A 109 -3.24 -2.05 -13.18
CA GLU A 109 -3.44 -1.35 -14.46
C GLU A 109 -4.85 -1.58 -15.03
N ASN A 110 -5.48 -2.72 -14.72
CA ASN A 110 -6.80 -3.14 -15.20
C ASN A 110 -7.92 -2.97 -14.15
N THR A 111 -7.58 -2.98 -12.86
CA THR A 111 -8.52 -2.87 -11.73
C THR A 111 -8.06 -1.77 -10.78
N GLN A 112 -8.18 -0.52 -11.21
CA GLN A 112 -7.77 0.63 -10.42
C GLN A 112 -8.85 0.98 -9.37
N PRO A 113 -8.54 0.91 -8.07
CA PRO A 113 -9.41 1.48 -7.04
C PRO A 113 -9.49 3.00 -7.23
N ASN A 114 -10.56 3.62 -6.73
CA ASN A 114 -10.66 5.07 -6.68
C ASN A 114 -9.81 5.60 -5.51
N ALA A 115 -8.56 5.92 -5.80
CA ALA A 115 -7.58 6.35 -4.81
C ALA A 115 -6.82 7.61 -5.27
N TYR A 116 -6.66 8.56 -4.37
CA TYR A 116 -5.83 9.75 -4.55
C TYR A 116 -4.56 9.63 -3.73
N VAL A 117 -3.41 9.79 -4.38
CA VAL A 117 -2.11 9.76 -3.71
C VAL A 117 -1.58 11.18 -3.56
N LEU A 118 -1.18 11.52 -2.33
CA LEU A 118 -0.71 12.83 -1.89
C LEU A 118 0.71 12.67 -1.34
N CYS A 119 1.65 13.57 -1.65
CA CYS A 119 3.01 13.58 -1.07
C CYS A 119 3.27 14.80 -0.17
N ASP A 120 2.21 15.59 0.06
CA ASP A 120 2.14 16.71 0.99
C ASP A 120 0.66 16.89 1.33
N ASP A 121 0.31 16.72 2.60
CA ASP A 121 -1.07 16.79 3.08
C ASP A 121 -1.44 18.13 3.72
N SER A 122 -0.48 19.06 3.82
CA SER A 122 -0.61 20.32 4.56
C SER A 122 -1.75 21.20 4.07
N LYS A 123 -2.19 21.04 2.82
CA LYS A 123 -3.28 21.81 2.21
C LYS A 123 -4.65 21.15 2.29
N PHE A 124 -4.70 19.89 2.71
CA PHE A 124 -5.95 19.15 2.86
C PHE A 124 -6.44 19.12 4.28
N TRP A 125 -5.59 19.36 5.27
CA TRP A 125 -6.03 19.54 6.63
C TRP A 125 -6.21 21.02 6.96
N THR A 126 -7.32 21.36 7.61
CA THR A 126 -7.38 22.64 8.32
C THR A 126 -6.43 22.59 9.52
N ALA A 127 -5.64 23.65 9.73
CA ALA A 127 -4.73 23.74 10.87
C ALA A 127 -5.50 23.45 12.16
N PHE A 128 -4.89 22.65 13.04
CA PHE A 128 -5.51 22.17 14.29
C PHE A 128 -6.31 23.30 14.95
N PRO A 129 -7.54 23.02 15.37
CA PRO A 129 -8.43 24.05 15.86
C PRO A 129 -7.94 24.48 17.24
N SER A 130 -7.22 25.61 17.27
CA SER A 130 -6.85 26.32 18.49
C SER A 130 -8.06 26.77 19.32
N ASN A 131 -9.29 26.57 18.82
CA ASN A 131 -10.56 27.07 19.37
C ASN A 131 -11.67 26.00 19.51
N GLY A 132 -11.34 24.70 19.56
CA GLY A 132 -12.34 23.63 19.82
C GLY A 132 -13.31 23.32 18.67
N GLN A 133 -13.00 23.77 17.45
CA GLN A 133 -13.65 23.29 16.22
C GLN A 133 -13.19 21.85 15.89
N PRO A 134 -13.88 21.09 15.03
CA PRO A 134 -13.35 19.84 14.51
C PRO A 134 -12.22 20.09 13.49
N THR A 135 -11.25 19.19 13.44
CA THR A 135 -10.32 19.15 12.30
C THR A 135 -11.10 18.74 11.06
N GLN A 136 -10.89 19.44 9.95
CA GLN A 136 -11.56 19.14 8.69
C GLN A 136 -10.55 18.69 7.64
N PHE A 137 -10.91 17.65 6.90
CA PHE A 137 -10.24 17.29 5.66
C PHE A 137 -10.93 17.98 4.48
N LYS A 138 -10.16 18.66 3.65
CA LYS A 138 -10.57 19.31 2.41
C LYS A 138 -10.27 18.38 1.25
N ASN A 139 -11.32 17.82 0.66
CA ASN A 139 -11.19 16.94 -0.48
C ASN A 139 -10.52 17.66 -1.67
N PRO A 140 -9.39 17.16 -2.20
CA PRO A 140 -8.70 17.77 -3.34
C PRO A 140 -9.54 17.81 -4.61
N VAL A 141 -10.56 16.95 -4.73
CA VAL A 141 -11.35 16.78 -5.95
C VAL A 141 -12.39 17.89 -6.10
N ASP A 142 -13.13 18.17 -5.03
CA ASP A 142 -14.30 19.05 -5.06
C ASP A 142 -14.25 20.19 -4.03
N ASN A 143 -13.20 20.24 -3.20
CA ASN A 143 -13.02 21.18 -2.08
C ASN A 143 -14.05 21.02 -0.95
N THR A 144 -14.84 19.94 -0.92
CA THR A 144 -15.76 19.65 0.19
C THR A 144 -14.98 19.41 1.48
N LEU A 145 -15.47 19.96 2.59
CA LEU A 145 -14.88 19.81 3.92
C LEU A 145 -15.57 18.67 4.67
N TYR A 146 -14.77 17.81 5.29
CA TYR A 146 -15.24 16.66 6.04
C TYR A 146 -14.78 16.72 7.50
N ASP A 147 -15.77 16.71 8.40
CA ASP A 147 -15.71 16.30 9.81
C ASP A 147 -14.73 15.16 10.09
N TYR A 148 -13.53 15.39 10.65
CA TYR A 148 -12.65 14.29 11.06
C TYR A 148 -12.31 14.35 12.56
N PRO A 149 -12.45 13.24 13.30
CA PRO A 149 -12.36 13.24 14.77
C PRO A 149 -10.97 13.60 15.31
N SER A 150 -9.91 13.41 14.53
CA SER A 150 -8.55 13.81 14.86
C SER A 150 -7.71 13.98 13.59
N ALA A 151 -6.99 15.08 13.45
CA ALA A 151 -6.04 15.20 12.33
C ALA A 151 -4.94 14.15 12.49
N VAL A 152 -4.87 13.22 11.53
CA VAL A 152 -3.68 12.43 11.25
C VAL A 152 -2.99 13.18 10.12
N THR A 153 -1.94 13.92 10.44
CA THR A 153 -1.22 14.69 9.43
C THR A 153 0.24 14.28 9.38
N CYS A 154 0.86 14.46 8.21
CA CYS A 154 2.30 14.33 8.03
C CYS A 154 3.08 15.51 8.66
N GLY A 155 2.39 16.47 9.29
CA GLY A 155 2.93 17.76 9.72
C GLY A 155 3.33 17.82 11.19
N ASP A 156 4.62 18.06 11.42
CA ASP A 156 5.35 18.43 12.64
C ASP A 156 5.28 17.49 13.85
N SER A 157 6.45 17.27 14.47
CA SER A 157 6.73 16.45 15.68
C SER A 157 5.84 16.68 16.93
N THR A 158 4.91 17.63 16.85
CA THR A 158 3.98 18.02 17.91
C THR A 158 2.52 17.64 17.63
N SER A 159 2.19 17.21 16.41
CA SER A 159 0.88 16.66 16.06
C SER A 159 0.86 15.13 16.22
N THR A 160 -0.35 14.56 16.36
CA THR A 160 -0.60 13.13 16.17
C THR A 160 -0.29 12.73 14.73
N GLY A 161 0.97 12.42 14.44
CA GLY A 161 1.39 11.96 13.11
C GLY A 161 2.80 12.37 12.65
N GLY A 162 3.52 13.19 13.43
CA GLY A 162 4.84 13.73 13.02
C GLY A 162 5.96 12.71 12.72
N SER A 163 5.75 11.42 12.98
CA SER A 163 6.68 10.33 12.63
C SER A 163 6.10 9.33 11.62
N LEU A 164 4.93 9.60 11.03
CA LEU A 164 4.30 8.70 10.08
C LEU A 164 5.09 8.64 8.78
N ILE A 165 5.14 7.43 8.21
CA ILE A 165 5.73 7.19 6.88
C ILE A 165 4.67 7.42 5.79
N ALA A 166 3.45 6.98 6.05
CA ALA A 166 2.27 7.28 5.27
C ALA A 166 1.02 7.12 6.17
N TYR A 167 -0.13 7.54 5.66
CA TYR A 167 -1.43 7.17 6.22
C TYR A 167 -2.49 7.15 5.11
N ARG A 168 -3.64 6.54 5.42
CA ARG A 168 -4.82 6.54 4.56
C ARG A 168 -6.05 7.05 5.28
N ILE A 169 -6.96 7.67 4.52
CA ILE A 169 -8.32 7.97 4.96
C ILE A 169 -9.32 7.61 3.84
N ASN A 170 -10.48 7.08 4.22
CA ASN A 170 -11.60 6.88 3.30
C ASN A 170 -12.65 7.97 3.51
N ILE A 171 -13.02 8.67 2.44
CA ILE A 171 -14.07 9.68 2.47
C ILE A 171 -15.02 9.42 1.30
N GLY A 172 -16.28 9.13 1.63
CA GLY A 172 -17.32 8.93 0.61
C GLY A 172 -17.00 7.82 -0.40
N GLY A 173 -16.27 6.78 0.02
CA GLY A 173 -15.84 5.68 -0.86
C GLY A 173 -14.63 6.00 -1.74
N THR A 174 -13.99 7.15 -1.53
CA THR A 174 -12.71 7.51 -2.16
C THR A 174 -11.59 7.34 -1.12
N GLU A 175 -10.52 6.66 -1.51
CA GLU A 175 -9.33 6.49 -0.68
C GLU A 175 -8.38 7.67 -0.91
N PHE A 176 -7.83 8.24 0.16
CA PHE A 176 -6.78 9.24 0.11
C PHE A 176 -5.57 8.68 0.85
N ILE A 177 -4.49 8.44 0.11
CA ILE A 177 -3.23 7.94 0.62
C ILE A 177 -2.26 9.12 0.66
N SER A 178 -1.70 9.40 1.83
CA SER A 178 -0.67 10.42 1.99
C SER A 178 0.67 9.76 2.30
N ILE A 179 1.67 9.97 1.45
CA ILE A 179 3.06 9.60 1.69
C ILE A 179 3.72 10.79 2.40
N CYS A 180 4.14 10.58 3.64
CA CYS A 180 4.54 11.67 4.53
C CYS A 180 5.97 12.17 4.32
N GLY A 181 6.24 13.41 4.74
CA GLY A 181 7.51 14.10 4.53
C GLY A 181 8.73 13.47 5.20
N VAL A 182 8.56 12.67 6.26
CA VAL A 182 9.65 11.84 6.83
C VAL A 182 10.18 10.84 5.79
N GLN A 183 9.36 10.47 4.81
CA GLN A 183 9.74 9.63 3.68
C GLN A 183 10.37 10.43 2.52
N ASN A 184 10.34 11.76 2.52
CA ASN A 184 10.99 12.58 1.48
C ASN A 184 12.52 12.49 1.52
N SER A 185 13.12 12.00 2.62
CA SER A 185 14.55 11.68 2.69
C SER A 185 14.90 10.28 2.18
N HIS A 186 13.89 9.45 1.88
CA HIS A 186 14.07 8.11 1.35
C HIS A 186 13.96 8.10 -0.18
N PRO A 187 14.52 7.08 -0.85
CA PRO A 187 14.41 6.96 -2.29
C PRO A 187 12.95 6.91 -2.74
N ALA A 188 12.65 7.54 -3.88
CA ALA A 188 11.30 7.46 -4.44
C ALA A 188 11.06 6.07 -5.05
N GLN A 189 11.99 5.63 -5.89
CA GLN A 189 11.84 4.41 -6.69
C GLN A 189 12.56 3.20 -6.08
N LEU A 190 12.13 2.01 -6.48
CA LEU A 190 12.77 0.75 -6.15
C LEU A 190 14.22 0.70 -6.68
N SER A 191 14.45 1.23 -7.89
CA SER A 191 15.77 1.23 -8.54
C SER A 191 16.84 2.02 -7.77
N GLU A 192 16.41 2.95 -6.92
CA GLU A 192 17.26 3.81 -6.10
C GLU A 192 17.63 3.16 -4.76
N LEU A 193 16.96 2.06 -4.38
CA LEU A 193 17.41 1.17 -3.31
C LEU A 193 18.64 0.40 -3.82
N GLN A 194 19.81 1.06 -3.84
CA GLN A 194 21.04 0.57 -4.47
C GLN A 194 21.38 -0.86 -4.01
N PRO A 195 21.25 -1.88 -4.89
CA PRO A 195 21.45 -3.29 -4.52
C PRO A 195 22.91 -3.63 -4.17
N LYS A 196 23.89 -2.80 -4.54
CA LYS A 196 25.31 -3.16 -4.43
C LYS A 196 25.87 -3.20 -3.00
N ASN A 197 25.14 -2.70 -2.00
CA ASN A 197 25.57 -2.66 -0.59
C ASN A 197 24.52 -3.22 0.38
N VAL A 198 23.58 -4.05 -0.08
CA VAL A 198 22.49 -4.56 0.78
C VAL A 198 22.88 -5.79 1.60
N GLU A 199 24.09 -6.33 1.44
CA GLU A 199 24.58 -7.41 2.32
C GLU A 199 24.54 -6.94 3.79
N GLY A 200 23.81 -7.67 4.63
CA GLY A 200 23.59 -7.28 6.03
C GLY A 200 22.47 -6.26 6.25
N ALA A 201 21.88 -5.68 5.20
CA ALA A 201 20.73 -4.79 5.33
C ALA A 201 19.48 -5.59 5.73
N LEU A 202 18.65 -4.99 6.59
CA LEU A 202 17.40 -5.58 7.02
C LEU A 202 16.27 -5.21 6.05
N LEU A 203 15.51 -6.21 5.63
CA LEU A 203 14.39 -6.06 4.69
C LEU A 203 13.35 -5.04 5.15
N PRO A 204 12.97 -4.95 6.45
CA PRO A 204 12.08 -3.90 6.92
C PRO A 204 12.66 -2.48 6.84
N ASP A 205 13.98 -2.33 6.74
CA ASP A 205 14.62 -1.00 6.65
C ASP A 205 14.73 -0.53 5.19
N MET A 206 14.42 -1.41 4.22
CA MET A 206 14.41 -1.13 2.79
C MET A 206 13.17 -0.31 2.40
N LEU A 207 13.20 0.99 2.72
CA LEU A 207 12.09 1.91 2.54
C LEU A 207 12.27 2.78 1.27
N SER A 208 11.27 2.77 0.40
CA SER A 208 11.10 3.73 -0.70
C SER A 208 9.64 4.16 -0.82
N TRP A 209 9.33 5.17 -1.65
CA TRP A 209 7.93 5.55 -1.89
C TRP A 209 7.15 4.40 -2.52
N SER A 210 7.76 3.66 -3.46
CA SER A 210 7.15 2.47 -4.05
C SER A 210 6.83 1.38 -3.02
N VAL A 211 7.73 1.12 -2.07
CA VAL A 211 7.49 0.12 -1.00
C VAL A 211 6.35 0.56 -0.08
N VAL A 212 6.35 1.82 0.33
CA VAL A 212 5.29 2.40 1.18
C VAL A 212 3.96 2.42 0.43
N PHE A 213 3.96 2.79 -0.85
CA PHE A 213 2.74 2.82 -1.64
C PHE A 213 2.18 1.41 -1.88
N PHE A 214 3.02 0.40 -2.09
CA PHE A 214 2.58 -1.00 -2.15
C PHE A 214 1.81 -1.36 -0.88
N HIS A 215 2.39 -1.01 0.27
CA HIS A 215 1.80 -1.24 1.58
C HIS A 215 0.41 -0.58 1.72
N GLU A 216 0.30 0.71 1.41
CA GLU A 216 -0.98 1.42 1.50
C GLU A 216 -2.03 0.90 0.50
N ILE A 217 -1.60 0.38 -0.65
CA ILE A 217 -2.52 -0.19 -1.63
C ILE A 217 -3.10 -1.54 -1.22
N MET A 218 -2.35 -2.36 -0.47
CA MET A 218 -2.91 -3.57 0.14
C MET A 218 -4.15 -3.23 0.98
N HIS A 219 -4.03 -2.20 1.79
CA HIS A 219 -5.08 -1.64 2.63
C HIS A 219 -6.31 -1.20 1.83
N VAL A 220 -6.10 -0.57 0.67
CA VAL A 220 -7.18 -0.13 -0.24
C VAL A 220 -7.90 -1.31 -0.89
N LEU A 221 -7.16 -2.30 -1.37
CA LEU A 221 -7.70 -3.39 -2.16
C LEU A 221 -8.34 -4.50 -1.31
N PHE A 222 -7.85 -4.71 -0.09
CA PHE A 222 -8.21 -5.85 0.73
C PHE A 222 -8.75 -5.39 2.09
N ALA A 223 -10.07 -5.49 2.24
CA ALA A 223 -10.79 -4.94 3.41
C ALA A 223 -10.48 -5.66 4.74
N ASP A 224 -9.91 -6.86 4.70
CA ASP A 224 -9.60 -7.65 5.90
C ASP A 224 -8.14 -7.53 6.38
N GLN A 225 -7.37 -6.62 5.77
CA GLN A 225 -6.04 -6.29 6.25
C GLN A 225 -6.09 -5.67 7.65
N ARG A 226 -5.11 -6.02 8.47
CA ARG A 226 -4.95 -5.49 9.82
C ARG A 226 -4.57 -4.03 9.75
N GLY A 227 -5.40 -3.16 10.32
CA GLY A 227 -5.07 -1.76 10.51
C GLY A 227 -4.13 -1.53 11.69
N ASP A 228 -3.62 -0.31 11.75
CA ASP A 228 -2.77 0.17 12.83
C ASP A 228 -3.45 0.08 14.20
N VAL A 229 -2.64 -0.31 15.18
CA VAL A 229 -2.94 -0.14 16.60
C VAL A 229 -1.86 0.73 17.22
N VAL A 230 -2.19 1.44 18.30
CA VAL A 230 -1.24 2.29 19.02
C VAL A 230 0.01 1.48 19.38
N GLY A 231 1.16 1.89 18.87
CA GLY A 231 2.45 1.26 19.12
C GLY A 231 2.95 0.32 18.02
N GLY A 232 2.15 -0.01 17.01
CA GLY A 232 2.55 -0.83 15.85
C GLY A 232 3.02 -2.22 16.26
N GLY A 233 2.11 -3.19 16.33
CA GLY A 233 2.41 -4.56 16.70
C GLY A 233 1.15 -5.40 16.91
N PRO A 234 1.29 -6.67 17.32
CA PRO A 234 0.15 -7.54 17.52
C PRO A 234 -0.82 -7.00 18.59
N PRO A 235 -2.15 -7.14 18.40
CA PRO A 235 -2.85 -7.91 17.36
C PRO A 235 -3.13 -7.11 16.06
N GLY A 236 -2.60 -5.90 15.95
CA GLY A 236 -2.77 -5.05 14.77
C GLY A 236 -1.67 -5.25 13.75
N GLU A 237 -1.47 -4.21 12.95
CA GLU A 237 -0.41 -4.15 11.96
C GLU A 237 1.00 -4.18 12.59
N CYS A 238 1.90 -4.93 11.97
CA CYS A 238 3.25 -5.20 12.46
C CYS A 238 4.30 -4.70 11.47
N TYR A 239 5.19 -3.81 11.94
CA TYR A 239 6.19 -3.14 11.11
C TYR A 239 7.61 -3.70 11.27
N SER A 240 7.99 -4.12 12.47
CA SER A 240 9.33 -4.62 12.76
C SER A 240 9.51 -6.06 12.28
N TRP A 241 10.75 -6.47 12.02
CA TRP A 241 11.03 -7.86 11.66
C TRP A 241 10.56 -8.84 12.74
N THR A 242 10.82 -8.52 14.00
CA THR A 242 10.45 -9.36 15.14
C THR A 242 8.94 -9.54 15.24
N ASP A 243 8.18 -8.47 15.04
CA ASP A 243 6.71 -8.56 15.09
C ASP A 243 6.16 -9.37 13.91
N ILE A 244 6.72 -9.18 12.70
CA ILE A 244 6.37 -9.98 11.51
C ILE A 244 6.64 -11.47 11.77
N LEU A 245 7.78 -11.82 12.36
CA LEU A 245 8.08 -13.20 12.74
C LEU A 245 7.13 -13.73 13.82
N SER A 246 6.61 -12.88 14.70
CA SER A 246 5.69 -13.30 15.76
C SER A 246 4.29 -13.63 15.26
N ILE A 247 3.88 -13.03 14.12
CA ILE A 247 2.56 -13.25 13.50
C ILE A 247 2.60 -14.25 12.34
N ARG A 248 3.78 -14.77 11.99
CA ARG A 248 3.93 -15.81 10.96
C ARG A 248 3.09 -17.02 11.39
N GLY A 249 2.26 -17.54 10.49
CA GLY A 249 1.36 -18.66 10.79
C GLY A 249 0.03 -18.31 11.47
N ASP A 250 -0.14 -17.10 12.02
CA ASP A 250 -1.40 -16.63 12.63
C ASP A 250 -2.22 -15.80 11.63
N TYR A 251 -1.80 -14.56 11.37
CA TYR A 251 -2.45 -13.67 10.41
C TYR A 251 -1.44 -12.93 9.52
N GLY A 252 -0.22 -13.45 9.34
CA GLY A 252 0.83 -12.80 8.56
C GLY A 252 0.40 -12.37 7.15
N GLU A 253 -0.48 -13.13 6.49
CA GLU A 253 -1.06 -12.83 5.17
C GLU A 253 -2.01 -11.62 5.17
N LYS A 254 -2.53 -11.26 6.35
CA LYS A 254 -3.41 -10.11 6.60
C LYS A 254 -2.66 -8.90 7.13
N ASN A 255 -1.34 -8.99 7.28
CA ASN A 255 -0.49 -7.87 7.61
C ASN A 255 0.06 -7.28 6.28
N PRO A 256 -0.35 -6.08 5.87
CA PRO A 256 0.08 -5.47 4.61
C PRO A 256 1.60 -5.44 4.46
N ARG A 257 2.31 -5.13 5.55
CA ARG A 257 3.77 -5.10 5.58
C ARG A 257 4.39 -6.44 5.20
N SER A 258 3.86 -7.57 5.66
CA SER A 258 4.38 -8.90 5.35
C SER A 258 4.34 -9.19 3.85
N THR A 259 3.22 -8.90 3.18
CA THR A 259 3.07 -9.10 1.73
C THR A 259 3.96 -8.13 0.94
N THR A 260 4.05 -6.86 1.37
CA THR A 260 4.97 -5.89 0.78
C THR A 260 6.43 -6.36 0.85
N LEU A 261 6.90 -6.79 2.03
CA LEU A 261 8.27 -7.26 2.20
C LEU A 261 8.55 -8.52 1.40
N PHE A 262 7.59 -9.45 1.32
CA PHE A 262 7.71 -10.64 0.48
C PHE A 262 7.91 -10.27 -0.99
N ALA A 263 7.08 -9.36 -1.53
CA ALA A 263 7.21 -8.90 -2.90
C ALA A 263 8.53 -8.14 -3.14
N LEU A 264 8.93 -7.30 -2.19
CA LEU A 264 10.20 -6.57 -2.23
C LEU A 264 11.41 -7.49 -2.27
N ALA A 265 11.49 -8.48 -1.39
CA ALA A 265 12.59 -9.41 -1.35
C ALA A 265 12.73 -10.22 -2.65
N LEU A 266 11.61 -10.61 -3.27
CA LEU A 266 11.63 -11.33 -4.55
C LEU A 266 12.00 -10.44 -5.75
N SER A 267 11.89 -9.11 -5.62
CA SER A 267 12.36 -8.16 -6.64
C SER A 267 13.88 -8.00 -6.66
N PHE A 268 14.57 -8.42 -5.60
CA PHE A 268 16.03 -8.36 -5.47
C PHE A 268 16.66 -9.74 -5.69
N GLU A 269 16.75 -10.16 -6.96
CA GLU A 269 17.08 -11.55 -7.31
C GLU A 269 18.46 -12.03 -6.84
N GLU A 270 19.41 -11.10 -6.70
CA GLU A 270 20.79 -11.35 -6.27
C GLU A 270 20.93 -11.66 -4.76
N TRP A 271 19.82 -11.57 -4.01
CA TRP A 271 19.82 -11.61 -2.55
C TRP A 271 18.88 -12.68 -2.00
N PHE A 272 19.31 -13.30 -0.91
CA PHE A 272 18.57 -14.29 -0.14
C PHE A 272 18.19 -13.69 1.22
N TRP A 273 16.90 -13.80 1.58
CA TRP A 273 16.30 -13.05 2.70
C TRP A 273 15.73 -13.95 3.80
N HIS A 274 16.38 -15.08 4.09
CA HIS A 274 15.85 -16.10 5.03
C HIS A 274 15.81 -15.69 6.51
N SER A 275 16.55 -14.64 6.88
CA SER A 275 16.64 -14.15 8.26
C SER A 275 16.11 -12.72 8.40
N GLY A 276 15.55 -12.16 7.32
CA GLY A 276 15.25 -10.74 7.21
C GLY A 276 16.45 -9.88 6.85
N SER A 277 17.67 -10.41 6.95
CA SER A 277 18.87 -9.76 6.45
C SER A 277 19.21 -10.27 5.04
N ALA A 278 19.67 -9.38 4.16
CA ALA A 278 20.14 -9.78 2.83
C ALA A 278 21.48 -10.52 2.94
N VAL A 279 21.53 -11.70 2.34
CA VAL A 279 22.73 -12.51 2.15
C VAL A 279 22.91 -12.75 0.67
N LYS A 280 24.12 -12.57 0.15
CA LYS A 280 24.37 -12.73 -1.29
C LYS A 280 24.02 -14.15 -1.74
N SER A 281 23.22 -14.28 -2.80
CA SER A 281 22.97 -15.58 -3.42
C SER A 281 24.26 -16.10 -4.07
N LEU A 282 24.57 -17.39 -3.87
CA LEU A 282 25.75 -18.04 -4.44
C LEU A 282 25.74 -18.10 -5.97
#